data_AF-A0AB37E446-F1
#
_entry.id   AF-A0AB37E446-F1
#
_cell.length_a   1.000
_cell.length_b   1.000
_cell.length_c   1.000
_cell.angle_alpha   90.00
_cell.angle_beta   90.00
_cell.angle_gamma   90.00
#
_symmetry.space_group_name_H-M   'P 1'
#
loop_
_entity.id
_entity.type
_entity.pdbx_description
1 polymer ?
#
loop_
_entity_poly.entity_id
_entity_poly.type
_entity_poly.pdbx_seq_one_letter_code
_entity_poly.pdbx_strand_id
1 'polypeptide(L)'
;MSDDFTARLALPYLAAGQMQKHVTLNAALTRLDALLQTAVVSRTLTTQPDAPFDGDLYILPHGAAGTAWSGRPAGALMRFESGGWSVVAAPVGMIALVLDTAVLVVRSEEGWSPLGQWLGEVQGLSRLGLGTTADAANPLAVKTNTALFTARGVAEGGDGDLRLTLNKEAAGDVLSLLFQSGYGGRAELGLAGDENLSLKVSPDGSTWLRAFGVDRATGRIAFDKGATRRETTVFTTDGAYEPPSWARWIEAVCVGGGGGGGSGMAGSSGTARFGGGGGGAGGLSEACWAAADLNETLVVGVGAGGAAGTAGSGAGALGGAGGQSAVSLGGTLLLRAGGGAGGLGATASAGAGGAGGQGLRAGNAGGGGSITATAFVGGETACPDGPGGGGGGGGLSTANTARSGGPGGAGGWAVRQAPGGAAGAAGQASSAPNLAWVGGGGGGGGASAVGAGTAGGAGALFGAGGGGGGAGLTLSGAGGAGGGGVVRLTAVG
;
A
#
# COMPACT_ATOMS: atom_id res chain seq x y z
N MET A 1 30.95 59.75 43.41
CA MET A 1 31.88 59.16 42.42
C MET A 1 33.27 59.26 43.02
N SER A 2 34.11 58.25 42.86
CA SER A 2 35.47 58.33 43.38
C SER A 2 36.29 59.19 42.44
N ASP A 3 36.79 60.32 42.93
CA ASP A 3 37.78 61.15 42.23
C ASP A 3 39.15 60.43 42.14
N ASP A 4 39.25 59.23 42.70
CA ASP A 4 40.46 58.44 42.82
C ASP A 4 40.52 57.25 41.85
N PHE A 5 39.42 56.88 41.17
CA PHE A 5 39.39 55.71 40.28
C PHE A 5 38.55 55.93 39.00
N THR A 6 38.91 55.25 37.90
CA THR A 6 38.10 55.23 36.67
C THR A 6 36.77 54.51 36.87
N ALA A 7 35.74 54.94 36.15
CA ALA A 7 34.37 54.50 36.39
C ALA A 7 34.08 53.00 36.10
N ARG A 8 34.69 52.38 35.08
CA ARG A 8 34.33 51.00 34.67
C ARG A 8 35.23 49.94 35.31
N LEU A 9 36.54 50.17 35.29
CA LEU A 9 37.57 49.20 35.66
C LEU A 9 38.27 49.55 36.99
N ALA A 10 37.86 50.62 37.66
CA ALA A 10 38.41 51.08 38.94
C ALA A 10 39.95 51.27 38.90
N LEU A 11 40.48 51.83 37.81
CA LEU A 11 41.91 52.13 37.69
C LEU A 11 42.26 53.37 38.52
N PRO A 12 43.28 53.34 39.39
CA PRO A 12 43.60 54.46 40.26
C PRO A 12 44.10 55.68 39.47
N TYR A 13 43.51 56.85 39.75
CA TYR A 13 43.96 58.14 39.25
C TYR A 13 45.18 58.65 40.04
N LEU A 14 46.00 59.46 39.37
CA LEU A 14 47.13 60.15 40.00
C LEU A 14 46.63 61.40 40.74
N ALA A 15 47.03 61.54 42.02
CA ALA A 15 46.68 62.70 42.85
C ALA A 15 47.25 64.03 42.29
N ALA A 16 46.54 65.13 42.53
CA ALA A 16 46.93 66.47 42.09
C ALA A 16 48.18 67.00 42.82
N GLY A 17 48.88 67.98 42.23
CA GLY A 17 49.97 68.74 42.90
C GLY A 17 51.41 68.49 42.43
N GLN A 18 51.66 67.61 41.45
CA GLN A 18 53.00 67.32 40.91
C GLN A 18 53.16 67.76 39.45
N MET A 19 53.50 69.04 39.21
CA MET A 19 53.74 69.63 37.86
C MET A 19 52.63 69.35 36.82
N GLN A 20 51.36 69.33 37.23
CA GLN A 20 50.19 69.08 36.36
C GLN A 20 50.16 67.78 35.54
N LYS A 21 51.06 66.81 35.81
CA LYS A 21 51.10 65.51 35.09
C LYS A 21 49.82 64.67 35.25
N HIS A 22 49.14 64.83 36.39
CA HIS A 22 47.87 64.14 36.69
C HIS A 22 46.78 64.42 35.66
N VAL A 23 46.75 65.60 35.05
CA VAL A 23 45.72 65.95 34.05
C VAL A 23 45.84 65.04 32.82
N THR A 24 47.04 64.96 32.22
CA THR A 24 47.26 64.17 31.00
C THR A 24 47.18 62.67 31.29
N LEU A 25 47.70 62.20 32.42
CA LEU A 25 47.68 60.78 32.76
C LEU A 25 46.28 60.29 33.11
N ASN A 26 45.52 61.04 33.91
CA ASN A 26 44.16 60.64 34.28
C ASN A 26 43.25 60.64 33.05
N ALA A 27 43.36 61.62 32.15
CA ALA A 27 42.65 61.59 30.88
C ALA A 27 43.00 60.35 30.02
N ALA A 28 44.26 59.90 30.05
CA ALA A 28 44.67 58.67 29.38
C ALA A 28 44.08 57.42 30.07
N LEU A 29 44.03 57.37 31.40
CA LEU A 29 43.42 56.28 32.17
C LEU A 29 41.91 56.19 31.93
N THR A 30 41.21 57.33 31.91
CA THR A 30 39.79 57.42 31.54
C THR A 30 39.54 56.89 30.12
N ARG A 31 40.41 57.25 29.17
CA ARG A 31 40.32 56.74 27.80
C ARG A 31 40.60 55.24 27.74
N LEU A 32 41.61 54.76 28.47
CA LEU A 32 41.94 53.34 28.55
C LEU A 32 40.78 52.53 29.15
N ASP A 33 40.16 53.05 30.19
CA ASP A 33 38.97 52.49 30.84
C ASP A 33 37.79 52.34 29.87
N ALA A 34 37.66 53.23 28.88
CA ALA A 34 36.65 53.11 27.83
C ALA A 34 36.98 52.04 26.77
N LEU A 35 38.26 51.89 26.44
CA LEU A 35 38.73 51.05 25.32
C LEU A 35 39.05 49.60 25.73
N LEU A 36 39.43 49.37 26.98
CA LEU A 36 39.72 48.03 27.48
C LEU A 36 38.41 47.32 27.82
N GLN A 37 38.25 46.08 27.33
CA GLN A 37 37.03 45.27 27.50
C GLN A 37 35.76 46.10 27.23
N THR A 38 35.72 46.79 26.09
CA THR A 38 34.64 47.71 25.78
C THR A 38 33.30 47.00 25.78
N ALA A 39 32.44 47.44 26.68
CA ALA A 39 31.07 46.99 26.83
C ALA A 39 30.20 48.24 26.76
N VAL A 40 29.36 48.29 25.74
CA VAL A 40 28.45 49.41 25.49
C VAL A 40 27.06 49.02 25.92
N VAL A 41 26.36 49.94 26.59
CA VAL A 41 25.01 49.73 27.10
C VAL A 41 24.06 49.45 25.94
N SER A 42 24.13 50.27 24.90
CA SER A 42 23.32 50.10 23.69
C SER A 42 24.00 50.67 22.46
N ARG A 43 23.58 50.16 21.29
CA ARG A 43 23.92 50.71 19.96
C ARG A 43 22.71 51.17 19.15
N THR A 44 21.50 51.07 19.70
CA THR A 44 20.22 51.31 19.00
C THR A 44 19.38 52.42 19.64
N LEU A 45 19.72 52.82 20.86
CA LEU A 45 19.05 53.90 21.58
C LEU A 45 19.28 55.24 20.87
N THR A 46 18.19 55.87 20.39
CA THR A 46 18.25 57.09 19.56
C THR A 46 18.13 58.38 20.35
N THR A 47 17.75 58.32 21.63
CA THR A 47 17.56 59.50 22.48
C THR A 47 18.50 59.41 23.67
N GLN A 48 19.39 60.38 23.84
CA GLN A 48 20.32 60.45 24.97
C GLN A 48 19.63 60.13 26.31
N PRO A 49 20.17 59.19 27.13
CA PRO A 49 19.63 58.90 28.45
C PRO A 49 19.64 60.11 29.37
N ASP A 50 18.57 60.28 30.15
CA ASP A 50 18.44 61.38 31.13
C ASP A 50 19.28 61.15 32.39
N ALA A 51 19.55 59.88 32.74
CA ALA A 51 20.33 59.50 33.93
C ALA A 51 21.27 58.31 33.63
N PRO A 52 22.28 58.47 32.75
CA PRO A 52 23.32 57.47 32.54
C PRO A 52 24.20 57.30 33.80
N PHE A 53 24.73 56.10 34.00
CA PHE A 53 25.72 55.85 35.05
C PHE A 53 27.12 56.27 34.57
N ASP A 54 27.98 56.63 35.51
CA ASP A 54 29.38 56.91 35.22
C ASP A 54 30.05 55.68 34.61
N GLY A 55 30.76 55.91 33.49
CA GLY A 55 31.39 54.85 32.71
C GLY A 55 30.50 54.23 31.66
N ASP A 56 29.22 54.62 31.55
CA ASP A 56 28.35 54.11 30.50
C ASP A 56 28.90 54.49 29.12
N LEU A 57 28.93 53.51 28.23
CA LEU A 57 29.34 53.67 26.84
C LEU A 57 28.17 53.39 25.91
N TYR A 58 28.03 54.21 24.86
CA TYR A 58 27.00 54.05 23.84
C TYR A 58 27.62 54.17 22.45
N ILE A 59 27.17 53.34 21.52
CA ILE A 59 27.45 53.54 20.10
C ILE A 59 26.25 54.27 19.50
N LEU A 60 26.45 55.47 18.96
CA LEU A 60 25.33 56.25 18.46
C LEU A 60 24.71 55.61 17.21
N PRO A 61 23.39 55.36 17.18
CA PRO A 61 22.69 55.00 15.95
C PRO A 61 22.55 56.22 15.02
N HIS A 62 22.05 55.98 13.81
CA HIS A 62 21.66 57.08 12.93
C HIS A 62 20.50 57.88 13.56
N GLY A 63 20.54 59.21 13.45
CA GLY A 63 19.51 60.09 14.02
C GLY A 63 19.53 60.21 15.55
N ALA A 64 20.65 59.86 16.21
CA ALA A 64 20.82 60.07 17.64
C ALA A 64 20.60 61.54 18.03
N ALA A 65 19.68 61.77 18.96
CA ALA A 65 19.24 63.09 19.42
C ALA A 65 19.49 63.25 20.93
N GLY A 66 19.59 64.51 21.38
CA GLY A 66 19.94 64.86 22.76
C GLY A 66 20.97 65.99 22.80
N THR A 67 21.10 66.66 23.94
CA THR A 67 21.96 67.84 24.09
C THR A 67 23.42 67.59 23.75
N ALA A 68 23.96 66.41 24.09
CA ALA A 68 25.34 66.03 23.84
C ALA A 68 25.53 65.08 22.64
N TRP A 69 24.46 64.39 22.25
CA TRP A 69 24.48 63.41 21.16
C TRP A 69 24.24 64.05 19.79
N SER A 70 23.46 65.14 19.73
CA SER A 70 23.13 65.82 18.48
C SER A 70 24.39 66.35 17.78
N GLY A 71 24.49 66.15 16.47
CA GLY A 71 25.64 66.56 15.65
C GLY A 71 26.84 65.61 15.70
N ARG A 72 26.79 64.53 16.49
CA ARG A 72 27.78 63.46 16.43
C ARG A 72 27.44 62.48 15.30
N PRO A 73 28.44 61.96 14.56
CA PRO A 73 28.18 61.00 13.50
C PRO A 73 27.68 59.67 14.08
N ALA A 74 26.86 58.96 13.29
CA ALA A 74 26.50 57.59 13.62
C ALA A 74 27.75 56.71 13.76
N GLY A 75 27.75 55.79 14.72
CA GLY A 75 28.89 54.94 15.06
C GLY A 75 29.89 55.57 16.03
N ALA A 76 29.73 56.83 16.42
CA ALA A 76 30.54 57.45 17.47
C ALA A 76 30.36 56.70 18.81
N LEU A 77 31.47 56.43 19.49
CA LEU A 77 31.48 55.86 20.84
C LEU A 77 31.40 57.02 21.85
N MET A 78 30.28 57.13 22.54
CA MET A 78 30.02 58.15 23.56
C MET A 78 30.23 57.54 24.94
N ARG A 79 30.88 58.29 25.83
CA ARG A 79 31.06 57.95 27.25
C ARG A 79 30.39 58.99 28.12
N PHE A 80 29.66 58.56 29.14
CA PHE A 80 29.22 59.43 30.22
C PHE A 80 30.11 59.28 31.44
N GLU A 81 30.62 60.38 31.98
CA GLU A 81 31.40 60.38 33.22
C GLU A 81 31.40 61.75 33.86
N SER A 82 31.36 61.81 35.20
CA SER A 82 31.43 63.06 35.98
C SER A 82 30.41 64.11 35.52
N GLY A 83 29.20 63.67 35.16
CA GLY A 83 28.10 64.54 34.73
C GLY A 83 28.19 65.02 33.28
N GLY A 84 29.19 64.58 32.50
CA GLY A 84 29.43 65.02 31.13
C GLY A 84 29.50 63.88 30.12
N TRP A 85 29.20 64.21 28.86
CA TRP A 85 29.35 63.31 27.73
C TRP A 85 30.59 63.64 26.93
N SER A 86 31.40 62.62 26.63
CA SER A 86 32.60 62.75 25.80
C SER A 86 32.62 61.72 24.68
N VAL A 87 33.26 62.07 23.57
CA VAL A 87 33.51 61.13 22.47
C VAL A 87 34.81 60.37 22.77
N VAL A 88 34.75 59.05 22.70
CA VAL A 88 35.92 58.18 22.77
C VAL A 88 36.28 57.76 21.35
N ALA A 89 37.50 58.08 20.91
CA ALA A 89 37.98 57.67 19.59
C ALA A 89 38.16 56.14 19.52
N ALA A 90 37.26 55.46 18.80
CA ALA A 90 37.30 54.02 18.56
C ALA A 90 38.15 53.70 17.32
N PRO A 91 39.32 53.03 17.47
CA PRO A 91 40.15 52.64 16.33
C PRO A 91 39.51 51.52 15.51
N VAL A 92 39.89 51.41 14.24
CA VAL A 92 39.54 50.27 13.39
C VAL A 92 40.09 48.97 14.01
N GLY A 93 39.31 47.90 13.97
CA GLY A 93 39.60 46.61 14.60
C GLY A 93 39.16 46.49 16.07
N MET A 94 38.67 47.58 16.68
CA MET A 94 38.15 47.55 18.04
C MET A 94 36.93 46.63 18.15
N ILE A 95 36.93 45.76 19.17
CA ILE A 95 35.81 44.87 19.51
C ILE A 95 35.05 45.45 20.70
N ALA A 96 33.73 45.50 20.61
CA ALA A 96 32.85 45.87 21.72
C ALA A 96 31.73 44.85 21.91
N LEU A 97 31.41 44.55 23.17
CA LEU A 97 30.20 43.81 23.54
C LEU A 97 29.04 44.80 23.69
N VAL A 98 27.95 44.59 22.98
CA VAL A 98 26.71 45.35 23.17
C VAL A 98 25.86 44.61 24.21
N LEU A 99 25.68 45.22 25.38
CA LEU A 99 25.11 44.56 26.55
C LEU A 99 23.62 44.23 26.38
N ASP A 100 22.84 45.12 25.76
CA ASP A 100 21.38 44.93 25.56
C ASP A 100 21.02 43.76 24.62
N THR A 101 21.92 43.40 23.71
CA THR A 101 21.71 42.41 22.65
C THR A 101 22.64 41.21 22.74
N ALA A 102 23.64 41.25 23.62
CA ALA A 102 24.67 40.23 23.80
C ALA A 102 25.45 39.88 22.50
N VAL A 103 25.70 40.88 21.65
CA VAL A 103 26.42 40.74 20.38
C VAL A 103 27.78 41.41 20.43
N LEU A 104 28.80 40.73 19.89
CA LEU A 104 30.11 41.32 19.64
C LEU A 104 30.12 42.06 18.30
N VAL A 105 30.61 43.29 18.31
CA VAL A 105 30.74 44.16 17.13
C VAL A 105 32.18 44.59 16.94
N VAL A 106 32.60 44.79 15.70
CA VAL A 106 33.95 45.22 15.31
C VAL A 106 33.86 46.53 14.53
N ARG A 107 34.73 47.49 14.87
CA ARG A 107 34.84 48.79 14.17
C ARG A 107 35.60 48.64 12.85
N SER A 108 34.97 48.91 11.71
CA SER A 108 35.59 49.14 10.39
C SER A 108 35.80 50.63 10.13
N GLU A 109 36.22 51.04 8.92
CA GLU A 109 36.13 52.44 8.49
C GLU A 109 34.66 52.88 8.29
N GLU A 110 33.82 52.00 7.76
CA GLU A 110 32.42 52.26 7.39
C GLU A 110 31.43 52.23 8.58
N GLY A 111 31.80 51.62 9.72
CA GLY A 111 30.95 51.59 10.91
C GLY A 111 31.24 50.43 11.85
N TRP A 112 30.25 50.03 12.65
CA TRP A 112 30.31 48.85 13.52
C TRP A 112 29.51 47.70 12.91
N SER A 113 30.16 46.57 12.63
CA SER A 113 29.52 45.35 12.10
C SER A 113 29.66 44.16 13.07
N PRO A 114 28.77 43.16 13.02
CA PRO A 114 28.88 41.97 13.86
C PRO A 114 30.18 41.20 13.62
N LEU A 115 30.77 40.64 14.67
CA LEU A 115 32.02 39.86 14.60
C LEU A 115 31.96 38.72 13.56
N GLY A 116 30.79 38.10 13.37
CA GLY A 116 30.61 37.03 12.38
C GLY A 116 30.97 37.41 10.95
N GLN A 117 30.83 38.68 10.57
CA GLN A 117 31.23 39.18 9.24
C GLN A 117 32.75 39.26 9.05
N TRP A 118 33.51 39.19 10.13
CA TRP A 118 34.98 39.28 10.13
C TRP A 118 35.67 37.94 10.26
N LEU A 119 34.93 36.84 10.47
CA LEU A 119 35.54 35.52 10.67
C LEU A 119 36.20 34.99 9.40
N GLY A 120 35.77 35.43 8.20
CA GLY A 120 36.38 35.09 6.91
C GLY A 120 36.25 33.61 6.55
N GLU A 121 37.03 32.77 7.25
CA GLU A 121 37.04 31.32 7.15
C GLU A 121 36.91 30.69 8.55
N VAL A 122 36.00 29.73 8.69
CA VAL A 122 35.91 28.87 9.88
C VAL A 122 36.19 27.45 9.44
N GLN A 123 37.40 26.96 9.72
CA GLN A 123 37.89 25.66 9.28
C GLN A 123 38.39 24.83 10.46
N GLY A 124 38.44 23.50 10.28
CA GLY A 124 38.97 22.59 11.29
C GLY A 124 38.09 22.45 12.55
N LEU A 125 36.82 22.84 12.49
CA LEU A 125 35.89 22.62 13.59
C LEU A 125 35.70 21.13 13.82
N SER A 126 35.99 20.66 15.04
CA SER A 126 35.70 19.28 15.42
C SER A 126 34.21 19.05 15.69
N ARG A 127 33.45 20.09 16.06
CA ARG A 127 32.02 20.04 16.35
C ARG A 127 31.30 21.34 15.99
N LEU A 128 30.07 21.23 15.48
CA LEU A 128 29.17 22.34 15.19
C LEU A 128 27.73 21.98 15.57
N GLY A 129 27.20 22.67 16.59
CA GLY A 129 25.84 22.51 17.06
C GLY A 129 24.98 23.73 16.74
N LEU A 130 23.91 23.56 15.95
CA LEU A 130 22.94 24.62 15.66
C LEU A 130 21.62 24.32 16.41
N GLY A 131 21.28 25.15 17.38
CA GLY A 131 20.08 24.96 18.22
C GLY A 131 20.17 23.76 19.19
N THR A 132 21.33 23.10 19.26
CA THR A 132 21.62 21.95 20.12
C THR A 132 23.12 21.82 20.37
N THR A 133 23.52 20.96 21.30
CA THR A 133 24.93 20.63 21.54
C THR A 133 25.35 19.48 20.62
N ALA A 134 26.46 19.67 19.89
CA ALA A 134 27.08 18.61 19.10
C ALA A 134 27.98 17.72 19.98
N ASP A 135 27.97 16.42 19.72
CA ASP A 135 28.71 15.42 20.50
C ASP A 135 29.70 14.61 19.63
N ALA A 136 30.30 13.55 20.19
CA ALA A 136 31.26 12.72 19.45
C ALA A 136 30.58 11.85 18.39
N ALA A 137 29.34 11.44 18.64
CA ALA A 137 28.55 10.62 17.73
C ALA A 137 27.88 11.48 16.64
N ASN A 138 27.61 12.76 16.96
CA ASN A 138 27.00 13.75 16.06
C ASN A 138 27.86 15.03 16.03
N PRO A 139 29.03 15.02 15.36
CA PRO A 139 29.89 16.19 15.27
C PRO A 139 29.23 17.40 14.60
N LEU A 140 28.30 17.15 13.67
CA LEU A 140 27.36 18.15 13.16
C LEU A 140 25.97 17.81 13.71
N ALA A 141 25.43 18.67 14.56
CA ALA A 141 24.10 18.47 15.15
C ALA A 141 23.22 19.70 14.91
N VAL A 142 22.04 19.50 14.33
CA VAL A 142 21.12 20.58 13.97
C VAL A 142 19.74 20.28 14.53
N LYS A 143 19.22 21.18 15.37
CA LYS A 143 17.85 21.14 15.90
C LYS A 143 17.08 22.35 15.37
N THR A 144 16.35 22.14 14.28
CA THR A 144 15.62 23.16 13.53
C THR A 144 14.31 22.60 12.97
N ASN A 145 13.39 23.48 12.57
CA ASN A 145 12.17 23.10 11.84
C ASN A 145 12.41 22.95 10.33
N THR A 146 13.35 23.71 9.77
CA THR A 146 13.68 23.71 8.34
C THR A 146 15.19 23.89 8.15
N ALA A 147 15.72 23.32 7.06
CA ALA A 147 17.09 23.53 6.61
C ALA A 147 17.07 23.72 5.09
N LEU A 148 17.62 24.84 4.61
CA LEU A 148 17.76 25.13 3.19
C LEU A 148 19.22 24.97 2.79
N PHE A 149 19.47 24.06 1.87
CA PHE A 149 20.72 24.00 1.11
C PHE A 149 20.40 24.51 -0.28
N THR A 150 21.10 25.55 -0.71
CA THR A 150 20.89 26.17 -2.03
C THR A 150 22.20 26.25 -2.78
N ALA A 151 22.14 26.11 -4.10
CA ALA A 151 23.28 26.36 -4.95
C ALA A 151 23.69 27.84 -4.86
N ARG A 152 24.98 28.10 -4.99
CA ARG A 152 25.50 29.45 -5.19
C ARG A 152 25.30 29.84 -6.64
N GLY A 153 24.61 30.94 -6.88
CA GLY A 153 24.27 31.37 -8.24
C GLY A 153 25.48 31.85 -9.03
N VAL A 154 25.38 31.84 -10.36
CA VAL A 154 26.45 32.33 -11.25
C VAL A 154 26.77 33.81 -11.00
N ALA A 155 25.75 34.65 -10.75
CA ALA A 155 25.93 36.06 -10.40
C ALA A 155 26.71 36.28 -9.09
N GLU A 156 26.71 35.27 -8.22
CA GLU A 156 27.45 35.28 -6.95
C GLU A 156 28.84 34.62 -7.10
N GLY A 157 29.23 34.21 -8.31
CA GLY A 157 30.48 33.51 -8.59
C GLY A 157 30.45 31.99 -8.36
N GLY A 158 29.26 31.38 -8.29
CA GLY A 158 29.08 29.92 -8.30
C GLY A 158 28.85 29.34 -9.70
N ASP A 159 28.55 28.04 -9.77
CA ASP A 159 28.18 27.33 -11.00
C ASP A 159 26.67 27.06 -11.11
N GLY A 160 25.89 27.40 -10.08
CA GLY A 160 24.44 27.16 -10.03
C GLY A 160 24.04 25.73 -9.66
N ASP A 161 24.99 24.84 -9.39
CA ASP A 161 24.72 23.45 -9.00
C ASP A 161 24.83 23.28 -7.48
N LEU A 162 24.01 22.39 -6.92
CA LEU A 162 24.14 21.92 -5.53
C LEU A 162 24.34 20.40 -5.55
N ARG A 163 25.39 19.93 -4.87
CA ARG A 163 25.68 18.49 -4.70
C ARG A 163 25.95 18.20 -3.23
N LEU A 164 25.25 17.20 -2.68
CA LEU A 164 25.62 16.58 -1.42
C LEU A 164 26.39 15.30 -1.74
N THR A 165 27.72 15.36 -1.58
CA THR A 165 28.58 14.20 -1.81
C THR A 165 28.76 13.47 -0.49
N LEU A 166 28.33 12.21 -0.45
CA LEU A 166 28.40 11.34 0.72
C LEU A 166 29.32 10.16 0.36
N ASN A 167 30.27 9.82 1.23
CA ASN A 167 31.25 8.75 1.00
C ASN A 167 31.32 7.78 2.18
N LYS A 168 31.47 6.49 1.89
CA LYS A 168 31.76 5.43 2.86
C LYS A 168 33.09 4.76 2.52
N GLU A 169 33.74 4.14 3.51
CA GLU A 169 35.10 3.60 3.37
C GLU A 169 35.12 2.29 2.58
N ALA A 170 34.20 1.38 2.89
CA ALA A 170 34.12 0.06 2.26
C ALA A 170 32.69 -0.30 1.82
N ALA A 171 32.60 -1.31 0.94
CA ALA A 171 31.33 -1.82 0.44
C ALA A 171 30.36 -2.25 1.55
N GLY A 172 30.89 -2.85 2.63
CA GLY A 172 30.12 -3.34 3.78
C GLY A 172 29.64 -2.24 4.73
N ASP A 173 30.09 -0.99 4.58
CA ASP A 173 29.68 0.11 5.45
C ASP A 173 28.31 0.67 5.04
N VAL A 174 27.80 1.56 5.89
CA VAL A 174 26.49 2.22 5.71
C VAL A 174 26.70 3.65 5.23
N LEU A 175 26.11 3.95 4.07
CA LEU A 175 25.92 5.32 3.58
C LEU A 175 24.44 5.53 3.32
N SER A 176 23.75 6.29 4.17
CA SER A 176 22.29 6.38 4.06
C SER A 176 21.70 7.68 4.58
N LEU A 177 20.46 7.92 4.17
CA LEU A 177 19.53 8.85 4.79
C LEU A 177 18.57 8.03 5.67
N LEU A 178 18.63 8.26 6.98
CA LEU A 178 17.80 7.57 7.96
C LEU A 178 16.60 8.44 8.36
N PHE A 179 15.40 7.93 8.14
CA PHE A 179 14.14 8.57 8.53
C PHE A 179 13.65 7.98 9.86
N GLN A 180 13.39 8.83 10.84
CA GLN A 180 13.06 8.41 12.21
C GLN A 180 11.81 9.06 12.77
N SER A 181 11.20 8.40 13.75
CA SER A 181 10.16 8.97 14.63
C SER A 181 10.47 8.55 16.07
N GLY A 182 10.51 9.53 16.99
CA GLY A 182 10.86 9.27 18.40
C GLY A 182 12.24 8.61 18.56
N TYR A 183 13.21 8.97 17.71
CA TYR A 183 14.55 8.35 17.64
C TYR A 183 14.60 6.87 17.22
N GLY A 184 13.48 6.30 16.78
CA GLY A 184 13.43 4.96 16.17
C GLY A 184 13.46 5.03 14.65
N GLY A 185 14.28 4.20 14.01
CA GLY A 185 14.33 4.05 12.55
C GLY A 185 12.99 3.60 11.95
N ARG A 186 12.61 4.16 10.80
CA ARG A 186 11.40 3.80 10.06
C ARG A 186 11.67 3.49 8.60
N ALA A 187 12.54 4.27 7.97
CA ALA A 187 13.00 4.02 6.62
C ALA A 187 14.48 4.43 6.49
N GLU A 188 15.19 3.77 5.59
CA GLU A 188 16.59 4.04 5.32
C GLU A 188 16.84 3.92 3.81
N LEU A 189 17.33 5.01 3.19
CA LEU A 189 17.64 5.06 1.77
C LEU A 189 19.15 5.23 1.58
N GLY A 190 19.79 4.32 0.85
CA GLY A 190 21.20 4.48 0.48
C GLY A 190 21.93 3.17 0.19
N LEU A 191 23.26 3.22 0.30
CA LEU A 191 24.21 2.12 0.13
C LEU A 191 24.46 1.47 1.50
N ALA A 192 23.42 0.86 2.07
CA ALA A 192 23.40 0.37 3.45
C ALA A 192 23.88 -1.08 3.55
N GLY A 193 25.18 -1.27 3.82
CA GLY A 193 25.80 -2.60 3.93
C GLY A 193 26.04 -3.31 2.59
N ASP A 194 25.93 -2.56 1.49
CA ASP A 194 26.12 -3.00 0.10
C ASP A 194 26.45 -1.79 -0.79
N GLU A 195 26.90 -1.99 -2.02
CA GLU A 195 27.14 -0.95 -3.04
C GLU A 195 25.92 -0.70 -3.96
N ASN A 196 24.83 -1.46 -3.77
CA ASN A 196 23.57 -1.23 -4.46
C ASN A 196 22.71 -0.18 -3.73
N LEU A 197 22.05 0.70 -4.48
CA LEU A 197 21.05 1.60 -3.92
C LEU A 197 19.87 0.78 -3.40
N SER A 198 19.46 1.00 -2.16
CA SER A 198 18.31 0.31 -1.58
C SER A 198 17.46 1.24 -0.70
N LEU A 199 16.17 0.93 -0.64
CA LEU A 199 15.27 1.45 0.38
C LEU A 199 14.90 0.30 1.32
N LYS A 200 15.17 0.47 2.61
CA LYS A 200 14.73 -0.43 3.68
C LYS A 200 13.69 0.26 4.55
N VAL A 201 12.73 -0.49 5.07
CA VAL A 201 11.73 -0.03 6.03
C VAL A 201 11.75 -0.90 7.28
N SER A 202 11.39 -0.32 8.42
CA SER A 202 11.41 -1.02 9.70
C SER A 202 10.14 -0.70 10.51
N PRO A 203 9.44 -1.73 11.03
CA PRO A 203 8.31 -1.53 11.94
C PRO A 203 8.74 -1.12 13.36
N ASP A 204 9.95 -1.51 13.78
CA ASP A 204 10.42 -1.45 15.17
C ASP A 204 11.75 -0.66 15.34
N GLY A 205 12.39 -0.27 14.24
CA GLY A 205 13.69 0.39 14.21
C GLY A 205 14.89 -0.56 14.31
N SER A 206 14.67 -1.87 14.36
CA SER A 206 15.73 -2.90 14.50
C SER A 206 15.66 -3.97 13.40
N THR A 207 14.45 -4.41 13.08
CA THR A 207 14.16 -5.35 11.98
C THR A 207 14.00 -4.57 10.69
N TRP A 208 14.90 -4.78 9.73
CA TRP A 208 14.90 -4.06 8.46
C TRP A 208 14.44 -4.95 7.31
N LEU A 209 13.46 -4.46 6.55
CA LEU A 209 12.93 -5.11 5.36
C LEU A 209 13.34 -4.28 4.14
N ARG A 210 14.07 -4.86 3.19
CA ARG A 210 14.35 -4.20 1.92
C ARG A 210 13.05 -4.13 1.11
N ALA A 211 12.62 -2.92 0.77
CA ALA A 211 11.43 -2.66 -0.06
C ALA A 211 11.79 -2.80 -1.54
N PHE A 212 12.87 -2.13 -1.96
CA PHE A 212 13.47 -2.32 -3.27
C PHE A 212 14.99 -2.18 -3.22
N GLY A 213 15.66 -2.71 -4.24
CA GLY A 213 17.07 -2.50 -4.52
C GLY A 213 17.32 -2.29 -6.02
N VAL A 214 18.34 -1.52 -6.35
CA VAL A 214 18.80 -1.29 -7.73
C VAL A 214 20.17 -1.92 -7.89
N ASP A 215 20.27 -2.91 -8.79
CA ASP A 215 21.54 -3.54 -9.13
C ASP A 215 22.46 -2.54 -9.85
N ARG A 216 23.64 -2.27 -9.28
CA ARG A 216 24.56 -1.27 -9.82
C ARG A 216 25.19 -1.64 -11.16
N ALA A 217 25.22 -2.91 -11.53
CA ALA A 217 25.85 -3.37 -12.77
C ALA A 217 24.88 -3.32 -13.95
N THR A 218 23.59 -3.59 -13.71
CA THR A 218 22.55 -3.71 -14.74
C THR A 218 21.52 -2.59 -14.73
N GLY A 219 21.44 -1.81 -13.66
CA GLY A 219 20.40 -0.79 -13.45
C GLY A 219 19.00 -1.36 -13.21
N ARG A 220 18.87 -2.67 -12.98
CA ARG A 220 17.57 -3.31 -12.75
C ARG A 220 17.09 -3.10 -11.33
N ILE A 221 15.82 -2.77 -11.19
CA ILE A 221 15.14 -2.67 -9.90
C ILE A 221 14.47 -3.99 -9.53
N ALA A 222 14.64 -4.43 -8.29
CA ALA A 222 13.92 -5.55 -7.70
C ALA A 222 13.08 -5.05 -6.52
N PHE A 223 11.81 -5.49 -6.47
CA PHE A 223 10.93 -5.25 -5.33
C PHE A 223 10.85 -6.54 -4.50
N ASP A 224 11.69 -6.65 -3.49
CA ASP A 224 11.86 -7.86 -2.68
C ASP A 224 10.58 -8.29 -1.94
N LYS A 225 9.64 -7.37 -1.73
CA LYS A 225 8.33 -7.62 -1.10
C LYS A 225 7.18 -7.61 -2.10
N GLY A 226 7.48 -7.64 -3.40
CA GLY A 226 6.50 -7.55 -4.48
C GLY A 226 6.14 -6.11 -4.85
N ALA A 227 5.86 -5.90 -6.13
CA ALA A 227 5.36 -4.62 -6.66
C ALA A 227 3.90 -4.70 -7.12
N THR A 228 3.33 -5.91 -7.12
CA THR A 228 2.02 -6.18 -7.70
C THR A 228 0.94 -5.96 -6.65
N ARG A 229 0.06 -4.99 -6.89
CA ARG A 229 -1.21 -4.91 -6.16
C ARG A 229 -2.20 -5.82 -6.85
N ARG A 230 -2.82 -6.73 -6.08
CA ARG A 230 -3.87 -7.63 -6.57
C ARG A 230 -5.10 -7.50 -5.70
N GLU A 231 -6.25 -7.24 -6.33
CA GLU A 231 -7.54 -7.18 -5.65
C GLU A 231 -8.55 -8.00 -6.44
N THR A 232 -9.25 -8.93 -5.77
CA THR A 232 -10.21 -9.85 -6.40
C THR A 232 -11.61 -9.59 -5.89
N THR A 233 -12.55 -9.41 -6.81
CA THR A 233 -13.99 -9.35 -6.54
C THR A 233 -14.66 -10.59 -7.13
N VAL A 234 -15.51 -11.24 -6.34
CA VAL A 234 -16.27 -12.45 -6.75
C VAL A 234 -17.75 -12.11 -6.78
N PHE A 235 -18.38 -12.40 -7.91
CA PHE A 235 -19.81 -12.22 -8.16
C PHE A 235 -20.50 -13.59 -8.22
N THR A 236 -21.42 -13.83 -7.29
CA THR A 236 -22.31 -15.01 -7.26
C THR A 236 -23.75 -14.67 -7.67
N THR A 237 -24.01 -13.40 -7.93
CA THR A 237 -25.23 -12.82 -8.51
C THR A 237 -24.82 -11.70 -9.44
N ASP A 238 -25.74 -11.23 -10.28
CA ASP A 238 -25.51 -10.10 -11.16
C ASP A 238 -24.99 -8.87 -10.41
N GLY A 239 -24.18 -8.06 -11.08
CA GLY A 239 -23.57 -6.88 -10.48
C GLY A 239 -22.85 -6.00 -11.48
N ALA A 240 -22.18 -4.99 -10.95
CA ALA A 240 -21.35 -4.06 -11.71
C ALA A 240 -19.95 -4.02 -11.10
N TYR A 241 -18.94 -3.84 -11.94
CA TYR A 241 -17.55 -3.73 -11.53
C TYR A 241 -16.89 -2.53 -12.18
N GLU A 242 -16.37 -1.63 -11.35
CA GLU A 242 -15.59 -0.48 -11.80
C GLU A 242 -14.09 -0.80 -11.63
N PRO A 243 -13.32 -0.92 -12.72
CA PRO A 243 -11.88 -1.11 -12.64
C PRO A 243 -11.21 -0.01 -11.80
N PRO A 244 -10.42 -0.35 -10.76
CA PRO A 244 -9.72 0.65 -9.96
C PRO A 244 -8.71 1.44 -10.79
N SER A 245 -8.53 2.73 -10.48
CA SER A 245 -7.62 3.63 -11.23
C SER A 245 -6.15 3.22 -11.22
N TRP A 246 -5.73 2.40 -10.25
CA TRP A 246 -4.37 1.86 -10.15
C TRP A 246 -4.17 0.59 -11.00
N ALA A 247 -5.25 -0.06 -11.44
CA ALA A 247 -5.17 -1.31 -12.18
C ALA A 247 -4.53 -1.08 -13.55
N ARG A 248 -3.70 -2.04 -13.97
CA ARG A 248 -3.13 -2.11 -15.31
C ARG A 248 -3.74 -3.23 -16.12
N TRP A 249 -4.15 -4.31 -15.45
CA TRP A 249 -4.80 -5.45 -16.05
C TRP A 249 -6.02 -5.86 -15.24
N ILE A 250 -7.06 -6.31 -15.92
CA ILE A 250 -8.19 -7.02 -15.32
C ILE A 250 -8.17 -8.45 -15.82
N GLU A 251 -7.91 -9.40 -14.91
CA GLU A 251 -8.08 -10.82 -15.16
C GLU A 251 -9.52 -11.22 -14.82
N ALA A 252 -10.18 -11.93 -15.73
CA ALA A 252 -11.55 -12.38 -15.56
C ALA A 252 -11.66 -13.90 -15.70
N VAL A 253 -12.47 -14.50 -14.84
CA VAL A 253 -12.87 -15.90 -14.92
C VAL A 253 -14.40 -15.97 -14.85
N CYS A 254 -15.02 -16.66 -15.80
CA CYS A 254 -16.45 -16.92 -15.83
C CYS A 254 -16.72 -18.42 -15.82
N VAL A 255 -17.61 -18.86 -14.94
CA VAL A 255 -18.16 -20.23 -14.92
C VAL A 255 -19.68 -20.14 -15.07
N GLY A 256 -20.23 -20.86 -16.06
CA GLY A 256 -21.68 -20.94 -16.23
C GLY A 256 -22.36 -21.74 -15.11
N GLY A 257 -23.67 -21.60 -14.97
CA GLY A 257 -24.44 -22.46 -14.06
C GLY A 257 -24.43 -23.92 -14.53
N GLY A 258 -24.40 -24.87 -13.60
CA GLY A 258 -24.58 -26.29 -13.92
C GLY A 258 -26.03 -26.60 -14.28
N GLY A 259 -26.26 -27.56 -15.16
CA GLY A 259 -27.59 -28.10 -15.46
C GLY A 259 -28.12 -28.95 -14.30
N GLY A 260 -29.43 -28.97 -14.14
CA GLY A 260 -30.09 -29.90 -13.22
C GLY A 260 -30.13 -31.32 -13.77
N GLY A 261 -30.17 -32.32 -12.90
CA GLY A 261 -30.38 -33.71 -13.29
C GLY A 261 -31.83 -33.96 -13.69
N GLY A 262 -32.05 -34.88 -14.64
CA GLY A 262 -33.39 -35.39 -14.96
C GLY A 262 -33.88 -36.35 -13.89
N SER A 263 -35.20 -36.50 -13.73
CA SER A 263 -35.75 -37.52 -12.84
C SER A 263 -35.75 -38.90 -13.50
N GLY A 264 -35.79 -39.95 -12.67
CA GLY A 264 -35.88 -41.33 -13.14
C GLY A 264 -37.25 -41.65 -13.74
N MET A 265 -37.42 -42.88 -14.20
CA MET A 265 -38.72 -43.39 -14.66
C MET A 265 -39.39 -44.16 -13.52
N ALA A 266 -40.71 -44.02 -13.40
CA ALA A 266 -41.54 -44.89 -12.58
C ALA A 266 -42.50 -45.71 -13.43
N GLY A 267 -42.85 -46.89 -12.92
CA GLY A 267 -43.78 -47.77 -13.61
C GLY A 267 -43.79 -49.16 -13.00
N SER A 268 -44.65 -50.02 -13.54
CA SER A 268 -44.85 -51.39 -13.06
C SER A 268 -43.61 -52.29 -13.23
N SER A 269 -43.55 -53.33 -12.40
CA SER A 269 -42.58 -54.42 -12.58
C SER A 269 -42.74 -55.06 -13.96
N GLY A 270 -41.65 -55.59 -14.53
CA GLY A 270 -41.62 -56.12 -15.89
C GLY A 270 -41.21 -55.10 -16.97
N THR A 271 -41.22 -53.80 -16.65
CA THR A 271 -40.79 -52.74 -17.56
C THR A 271 -39.36 -52.28 -17.26
N ALA A 272 -38.56 -52.09 -18.31
CA ALA A 272 -37.29 -51.39 -18.21
C ALA A 272 -37.55 -49.93 -17.82
N ARG A 273 -36.90 -49.46 -16.76
CA ARG A 273 -37.07 -48.09 -16.24
C ARG A 273 -35.69 -47.52 -15.98
N PHE A 274 -35.21 -46.64 -16.85
CA PHE A 274 -33.92 -45.99 -16.65
C PHE A 274 -33.99 -44.99 -15.47
N GLY A 275 -32.83 -44.72 -14.86
CA GLY A 275 -32.67 -43.53 -14.03
C GLY A 275 -32.40 -42.30 -14.91
N GLY A 276 -32.62 -41.11 -14.36
CA GLY A 276 -32.46 -39.85 -15.08
C GLY A 276 -31.01 -39.56 -15.43
N GLY A 277 -30.78 -38.75 -16.46
CA GLY A 277 -29.45 -38.26 -16.77
C GLY A 277 -28.96 -37.25 -15.73
N GLY A 278 -27.67 -37.26 -15.41
CA GLY A 278 -27.04 -36.16 -14.68
C GLY A 278 -26.99 -34.88 -15.52
N GLY A 279 -27.04 -33.72 -14.88
CA GLY A 279 -26.87 -32.43 -15.54
C GLY A 279 -25.42 -32.20 -15.97
N GLY A 280 -25.24 -31.48 -17.08
CA GLY A 280 -23.91 -31.03 -17.51
C GLY A 280 -23.39 -29.92 -16.60
N ALA A 281 -22.07 -29.83 -16.47
CA ALA A 281 -21.42 -28.74 -15.75
C ALA A 281 -21.37 -27.47 -16.62
N GLY A 282 -21.27 -26.30 -15.99
CA GLY A 282 -21.09 -25.03 -16.69
C GLY A 282 -19.78 -24.97 -17.47
N GLY A 283 -19.76 -24.18 -18.56
CA GLY A 283 -18.53 -23.87 -19.28
C GLY A 283 -17.59 -23.00 -18.45
N LEU A 284 -16.33 -22.94 -18.86
CA LEU A 284 -15.29 -22.12 -18.23
C LEU A 284 -14.61 -21.25 -19.28
N SER A 285 -14.55 -19.94 -19.02
CA SER A 285 -13.86 -18.99 -19.87
C SER A 285 -13.01 -18.03 -19.04
N GLU A 286 -11.86 -17.66 -19.58
CA GLU A 286 -10.91 -16.74 -18.94
C GLU A 286 -10.51 -15.66 -19.94
N ALA A 287 -10.20 -14.47 -19.44
CA ALA A 287 -9.67 -13.38 -20.23
C ALA A 287 -8.75 -12.50 -19.39
N CYS A 288 -7.88 -11.76 -20.06
CA CYS A 288 -7.09 -10.69 -19.47
C CYS A 288 -7.19 -9.47 -20.39
N TRP A 289 -7.58 -8.33 -19.84
CA TRP A 289 -7.71 -7.06 -20.56
C TRP A 289 -6.81 -6.01 -19.95
N ALA A 290 -6.27 -5.11 -20.76
CA ALA A 290 -5.66 -3.90 -20.23
C ALA A 290 -6.75 -3.02 -19.62
N ALA A 291 -6.52 -2.50 -18.41
CA ALA A 291 -7.50 -1.64 -17.74
C ALA A 291 -7.79 -0.36 -18.53
N ALA A 292 -6.84 0.11 -19.35
CA ALA A 292 -7.01 1.27 -20.22
C ALA A 292 -8.05 1.06 -21.34
N ASP A 293 -8.31 -0.20 -21.73
CA ASP A 293 -9.30 -0.55 -22.76
C ASP A 293 -10.71 -0.72 -22.16
N LEU A 294 -10.84 -0.73 -20.83
CA LEU A 294 -12.09 -0.85 -20.09
C LEU A 294 -12.54 0.54 -19.63
N ASN A 295 -12.97 1.36 -20.59
CA ASN A 295 -13.28 2.77 -20.41
C ASN A 295 -14.65 3.06 -19.73
N GLU A 296 -15.38 2.03 -19.31
CA GLU A 296 -16.68 2.12 -18.64
C GLU A 296 -16.81 1.02 -17.58
N THR A 297 -17.86 1.09 -16.75
CA THR A 297 -18.19 0.05 -15.78
C THR A 297 -18.52 -1.26 -16.47
N LEU A 298 -17.90 -2.35 -16.02
CA LEU A 298 -18.25 -3.69 -16.47
C LEU A 298 -19.58 -4.13 -15.87
N VAL A 299 -20.45 -4.68 -16.71
CA VAL A 299 -21.68 -5.35 -16.28
C VAL A 299 -21.40 -6.84 -16.15
N VAL A 300 -21.72 -7.39 -14.99
CA VAL A 300 -21.47 -8.80 -14.64
C VAL A 300 -22.81 -9.52 -14.53
N GLY A 301 -22.99 -10.54 -15.38
CA GLY A 301 -24.11 -11.47 -15.29
C GLY A 301 -23.65 -12.82 -14.74
N VAL A 302 -24.37 -13.38 -13.78
CA VAL A 302 -24.05 -14.68 -13.17
C VAL A 302 -25.17 -15.67 -13.43
N GLY A 303 -24.81 -16.79 -14.08
CA GLY A 303 -25.77 -17.81 -14.45
C GLY A 303 -26.32 -18.58 -13.25
N ALA A 304 -27.65 -18.66 -13.12
CA ALA A 304 -28.29 -19.51 -12.13
C ALA A 304 -28.04 -21.01 -12.38
N GLY A 305 -28.12 -21.83 -11.34
CA GLY A 305 -28.12 -23.29 -11.49
C GLY A 305 -29.43 -23.79 -12.10
N GLY A 306 -29.35 -24.84 -12.91
CA GLY A 306 -30.52 -25.48 -13.51
C GLY A 306 -31.39 -26.20 -12.47
N ALA A 307 -32.70 -26.08 -12.61
CA ALA A 307 -33.65 -26.73 -11.70
C ALA A 307 -33.62 -28.27 -11.83
N ALA A 308 -33.89 -28.97 -10.75
CA ALA A 308 -34.04 -30.42 -10.75
C ALA A 308 -35.26 -30.88 -11.57
N GLY A 309 -35.13 -31.98 -12.30
CA GLY A 309 -36.29 -32.69 -12.87
C GLY A 309 -37.18 -33.21 -11.75
N THR A 310 -38.47 -32.90 -11.82
CA THR A 310 -39.45 -33.29 -10.79
C THR A 310 -39.74 -34.79 -10.81
N ALA A 311 -39.97 -35.36 -9.62
CA ALA A 311 -40.40 -36.75 -9.47
C ALA A 311 -41.80 -36.98 -10.09
N GLY A 312 -42.03 -38.16 -10.66
CA GLY A 312 -43.30 -38.49 -11.30
C GLY A 312 -43.57 -40.00 -11.39
N SER A 313 -44.80 -40.38 -11.74
CA SER A 313 -45.27 -41.79 -11.80
C SER A 313 -45.21 -42.40 -13.22
N GLY A 314 -44.28 -41.94 -14.06
CA GLY A 314 -44.14 -42.35 -15.45
C GLY A 314 -42.76 -42.01 -16.02
N ALA A 315 -42.71 -41.51 -17.26
CA ALA A 315 -41.47 -40.97 -17.81
C ALA A 315 -40.95 -39.80 -16.94
N GLY A 316 -39.64 -39.73 -16.80
CA GLY A 316 -38.97 -38.70 -16.01
C GLY A 316 -39.09 -37.31 -16.65
N ALA A 317 -39.08 -36.29 -15.80
CA ALA A 317 -38.97 -34.90 -16.17
C ALA A 317 -37.52 -34.52 -16.47
N LEU A 318 -37.33 -33.64 -17.46
CA LEU A 318 -36.05 -33.05 -17.81
C LEU A 318 -35.52 -32.17 -16.65
N GLY A 319 -34.21 -32.17 -16.47
CA GLY A 319 -33.55 -31.12 -15.67
C GLY A 319 -33.54 -29.79 -16.43
N GLY A 320 -33.56 -28.67 -15.71
CA GLY A 320 -33.38 -27.35 -16.28
C GLY A 320 -31.94 -27.11 -16.73
N ALA A 321 -31.74 -26.34 -17.79
CA ALA A 321 -30.40 -25.87 -18.18
C ALA A 321 -29.88 -24.83 -17.18
N GLY A 322 -28.57 -24.81 -16.97
CA GLY A 322 -27.91 -23.74 -16.23
C GLY A 322 -27.92 -22.42 -17.00
N GLY A 323 -27.89 -21.32 -16.27
CA GLY A 323 -27.76 -19.98 -16.82
C GLY A 323 -26.34 -19.67 -17.30
N GLN A 324 -26.21 -18.70 -18.18
CA GLN A 324 -24.92 -18.18 -18.62
C GLN A 324 -24.35 -17.17 -17.63
N SER A 325 -23.04 -17.23 -17.41
CA SER A 325 -22.27 -16.15 -16.78
C SER A 325 -21.53 -15.34 -17.83
N ALA A 326 -21.47 -14.02 -17.68
CA ALA A 326 -20.92 -13.11 -18.67
C ALA A 326 -20.36 -11.81 -18.08
N VAL A 327 -19.42 -11.21 -18.80
CA VAL A 327 -18.91 -9.86 -18.56
C VAL A 327 -19.13 -9.05 -19.84
N SER A 328 -19.73 -7.87 -19.72
CA SER A 328 -19.95 -6.95 -20.82
C SER A 328 -19.52 -5.52 -20.50
N LEU A 329 -19.24 -4.75 -21.54
CA LEU A 329 -18.84 -3.35 -21.50
C LEU A 329 -19.67 -2.60 -22.54
N GLY A 330 -20.41 -1.55 -22.15
CA GLY A 330 -21.25 -0.78 -23.07
C GLY A 330 -22.26 -1.63 -23.86
N GLY A 331 -22.75 -2.74 -23.28
CA GLY A 331 -23.64 -3.71 -23.96
C GLY A 331 -22.94 -4.73 -24.86
N THR A 332 -21.62 -4.61 -25.08
CA THR A 332 -20.81 -5.58 -25.83
C THR A 332 -20.35 -6.71 -24.92
N LEU A 333 -20.57 -7.95 -25.34
CA LEU A 333 -20.12 -9.14 -24.61
C LEU A 333 -18.61 -9.33 -24.75
N LEU A 334 -17.87 -9.23 -23.65
CA LEU A 334 -16.41 -9.41 -23.63
C LEU A 334 -16.00 -10.85 -23.28
N LEU A 335 -16.72 -11.47 -22.35
CA LEU A 335 -16.46 -12.85 -21.91
C LEU A 335 -17.78 -13.55 -21.60
N ARG A 336 -17.91 -14.83 -21.97
CA ARG A 336 -19.08 -15.66 -21.63
C ARG A 336 -18.68 -17.08 -21.28
N ALA A 337 -19.43 -17.66 -20.35
CA ALA A 337 -19.42 -19.08 -20.05
C ALA A 337 -20.88 -19.57 -19.98
N GLY A 338 -21.26 -20.39 -20.95
CA GLY A 338 -22.61 -20.96 -21.06
C GLY A 338 -22.89 -21.97 -19.95
N GLY A 339 -24.15 -22.06 -19.54
CA GLY A 339 -24.56 -23.05 -18.57
C GLY A 339 -24.61 -24.47 -19.14
N GLY A 340 -24.49 -25.46 -18.27
CA GLY A 340 -24.63 -26.87 -18.65
C GLY A 340 -26.07 -27.22 -19.01
N ALA A 341 -26.24 -28.14 -19.96
CA ALA A 341 -27.58 -28.63 -20.31
C ALA A 341 -28.14 -29.49 -19.17
N GLY A 342 -29.45 -29.45 -18.99
CA GLY A 342 -30.13 -30.35 -18.06
C GLY A 342 -30.04 -31.80 -18.51
N GLY A 343 -29.97 -32.72 -17.55
CA GLY A 343 -30.04 -34.15 -17.83
C GLY A 343 -31.42 -34.54 -18.35
N LEU A 344 -31.48 -35.49 -19.28
CA LEU A 344 -32.76 -35.96 -19.79
C LEU A 344 -33.50 -36.75 -18.72
N GLY A 345 -34.81 -36.53 -18.61
CA GLY A 345 -35.70 -37.38 -17.84
C GLY A 345 -35.74 -38.78 -18.44
N ALA A 346 -35.82 -39.79 -17.58
CA ALA A 346 -35.66 -41.16 -18.03
C ALA A 346 -36.91 -41.73 -18.70
N THR A 347 -36.70 -42.57 -19.69
CA THR A 347 -37.74 -43.36 -20.38
C THR A 347 -37.46 -44.85 -20.20
N ALA A 348 -38.23 -45.69 -20.90
CA ALA A 348 -37.96 -47.12 -20.95
C ALA A 348 -36.72 -47.47 -21.77
N SER A 349 -36.14 -46.51 -22.50
CA SER A 349 -35.02 -46.73 -23.42
C SER A 349 -33.76 -45.94 -23.08
N ALA A 350 -33.84 -44.81 -22.38
CA ALA A 350 -32.68 -43.98 -22.09
C ALA A 350 -32.89 -43.02 -20.90
N GLY A 351 -31.78 -42.51 -20.37
CA GLY A 351 -31.72 -41.34 -19.49
C GLY A 351 -30.39 -40.63 -19.72
N ALA A 352 -30.25 -39.95 -20.86
CA ALA A 352 -28.95 -39.39 -21.27
C ALA A 352 -28.54 -38.20 -20.41
N GLY A 353 -27.26 -38.11 -20.06
CA GLY A 353 -26.70 -36.97 -19.34
C GLY A 353 -26.69 -35.70 -20.19
N GLY A 354 -26.76 -34.55 -19.52
CA GLY A 354 -26.71 -33.24 -20.15
C GLY A 354 -25.31 -32.93 -20.68
N ALA A 355 -25.23 -32.29 -21.84
CA ALA A 355 -23.98 -31.76 -22.36
C ALA A 355 -23.41 -30.66 -21.46
N GLY A 356 -22.08 -30.57 -21.38
CA GLY A 356 -21.42 -29.46 -20.69
C GLY A 356 -21.64 -28.11 -21.38
N GLY A 357 -21.59 -27.05 -20.59
CA GLY A 357 -21.79 -25.69 -21.07
C GLY A 357 -20.65 -25.21 -21.98
N GLN A 358 -20.95 -24.31 -22.90
CA GLN A 358 -19.96 -23.75 -23.82
C GLN A 358 -19.04 -22.75 -23.12
N GLY A 359 -17.77 -22.70 -23.49
CA GLY A 359 -16.78 -21.75 -22.99
C GLY A 359 -15.49 -21.86 -23.78
N LEU A 360 -14.46 -21.10 -23.40
CA LEU A 360 -13.11 -21.32 -23.92
C LEU A 360 -12.70 -22.78 -23.69
N ARG A 361 -13.13 -23.34 -22.55
CA ARG A 361 -13.17 -24.78 -22.28
C ARG A 361 -14.61 -25.21 -22.07
N ALA A 362 -15.02 -26.22 -22.82
CA ALA A 362 -16.35 -26.82 -22.71
C ALA A 362 -16.48 -27.55 -21.37
N GLY A 363 -17.61 -27.36 -20.68
CA GLY A 363 -17.89 -27.99 -19.40
C GLY A 363 -17.93 -29.52 -19.49
N ASN A 364 -17.83 -30.17 -18.34
CA ASN A 364 -17.95 -31.62 -18.26
C ASN A 364 -19.41 -32.08 -18.44
N ALA A 365 -19.64 -33.15 -19.20
CA ALA A 365 -20.99 -33.70 -19.40
C ALA A 365 -21.50 -34.46 -18.17
N GLY A 366 -22.82 -34.58 -18.03
CA GLY A 366 -23.46 -35.45 -17.04
C GLY A 366 -23.40 -36.92 -17.44
N GLY A 367 -23.48 -37.81 -16.45
CA GLY A 367 -23.56 -39.25 -16.65
C GLY A 367 -24.96 -39.70 -17.10
N GLY A 368 -25.03 -40.69 -17.98
CA GLY A 368 -26.28 -41.34 -18.34
C GLY A 368 -26.80 -42.31 -17.26
N GLY A 369 -28.12 -42.48 -17.17
CA GLY A 369 -28.73 -43.53 -16.38
C GLY A 369 -28.49 -44.93 -16.96
N SER A 370 -28.62 -45.97 -16.12
CA SER A 370 -28.37 -47.36 -16.53
C SER A 370 -29.30 -48.35 -15.84
N ILE A 371 -29.75 -49.37 -16.59
CA ILE A 371 -30.54 -50.50 -16.07
C ILE A 371 -29.71 -51.80 -15.95
N THR A 372 -28.52 -51.84 -16.57
CA THR A 372 -27.70 -53.05 -16.67
C THR A 372 -26.57 -53.09 -15.65
N ALA A 373 -26.11 -51.94 -15.18
CA ALA A 373 -25.04 -51.77 -14.20
C ALA A 373 -25.26 -50.50 -13.37
N THR A 374 -24.31 -50.14 -12.51
CA THR A 374 -24.24 -48.79 -11.93
C THR A 374 -24.29 -47.74 -13.04
N ALA A 375 -25.03 -46.67 -12.82
CA ALA A 375 -25.13 -45.59 -13.79
C ALA A 375 -23.81 -44.85 -13.98
N PHE A 376 -23.68 -44.13 -15.10
CA PHE A 376 -22.42 -43.52 -15.49
C PHE A 376 -22.00 -42.41 -14.53
N VAL A 377 -20.70 -42.32 -14.29
CA VAL A 377 -20.09 -41.21 -13.55
C VAL A 377 -20.29 -39.89 -14.30
N GLY A 378 -20.44 -38.80 -13.57
CA GLY A 378 -20.38 -37.47 -14.17
C GLY A 378 -18.99 -37.19 -14.76
N GLY A 379 -18.90 -36.46 -15.86
CA GLY A 379 -17.62 -36.11 -16.46
C GLY A 379 -16.76 -35.24 -15.54
N GLU A 380 -15.44 -35.40 -15.65
CA GLU A 380 -14.45 -34.62 -14.89
C GLU A 380 -13.17 -34.29 -15.68
N THR A 381 -13.04 -34.79 -16.91
CA THR A 381 -11.79 -34.72 -17.70
C THR A 381 -11.86 -33.84 -18.95
N ALA A 382 -13.04 -33.45 -19.41
CA ALA A 382 -13.18 -32.56 -20.56
C ALA A 382 -12.80 -31.11 -20.20
N CYS A 383 -13.08 -30.70 -18.96
CA CYS A 383 -12.57 -29.49 -18.34
C CYS A 383 -11.98 -29.86 -16.96
N PRO A 384 -10.72 -30.33 -16.91
CA PRO A 384 -10.11 -30.84 -15.68
C PRO A 384 -9.97 -29.82 -14.55
N ASP A 385 -9.95 -28.52 -14.88
CA ASP A 385 -9.91 -27.43 -13.90
C ASP A 385 -11.28 -26.74 -13.74
N GLY A 386 -12.28 -27.21 -14.47
CA GLY A 386 -13.66 -26.76 -14.41
C GLY A 386 -14.55 -27.61 -13.48
N PRO A 387 -15.86 -27.29 -13.43
CA PRO A 387 -16.81 -27.99 -12.57
C PRO A 387 -17.12 -29.41 -13.04
N GLY A 388 -17.47 -30.28 -12.08
CA GLY A 388 -17.83 -31.67 -12.35
C GLY A 388 -19.26 -31.84 -12.88
N GLY A 389 -19.46 -32.80 -13.78
CA GLY A 389 -20.80 -33.20 -14.25
C GLY A 389 -21.55 -34.02 -13.21
N GLY A 390 -22.89 -34.01 -13.26
CA GLY A 390 -23.71 -34.84 -12.37
C GLY A 390 -23.66 -36.32 -12.74
N GLY A 391 -23.72 -37.22 -11.75
CA GLY A 391 -23.80 -38.66 -11.97
C GLY A 391 -25.18 -39.10 -12.48
N GLY A 392 -25.24 -40.16 -13.28
CA GLY A 392 -26.50 -40.70 -13.80
C GLY A 392 -27.31 -41.45 -12.73
N GLY A 393 -28.63 -41.47 -12.87
CA GLY A 393 -29.54 -42.20 -11.98
C GLY A 393 -29.53 -43.72 -12.24
N GLY A 394 -29.65 -44.50 -11.17
CA GLY A 394 -29.80 -45.96 -11.25
C GLY A 394 -31.19 -46.33 -11.79
N GLY A 395 -31.23 -47.37 -12.63
CA GLY A 395 -32.45 -47.89 -13.24
C GLY A 395 -32.89 -49.26 -12.70
N LEU A 396 -34.06 -49.71 -13.16
CA LEU A 396 -34.62 -51.04 -12.94
C LEU A 396 -34.63 -51.82 -14.26
N SER A 397 -34.06 -53.02 -14.24
CA SER A 397 -34.19 -53.95 -15.36
C SER A 397 -35.63 -54.44 -15.53
N THR A 398 -35.94 -55.12 -16.63
CA THR A 398 -37.22 -55.82 -16.82
C THR A 398 -37.46 -56.90 -15.75
N ALA A 399 -36.40 -57.48 -15.18
CA ALA A 399 -36.46 -58.38 -14.02
C ALA A 399 -36.61 -57.65 -12.67
N ASN A 400 -36.84 -56.33 -12.68
CA ASN A 400 -36.97 -55.47 -11.50
C ASN A 400 -35.71 -55.44 -10.61
N THR A 401 -34.54 -55.70 -11.18
CA THR A 401 -33.25 -55.60 -10.46
C THR A 401 -32.86 -54.13 -10.35
N ALA A 402 -32.72 -53.61 -9.13
CA ALA A 402 -32.32 -52.23 -8.86
C ALA A 402 -30.82 -52.00 -9.07
N ARG A 403 -30.47 -50.88 -9.71
CA ARG A 403 -29.09 -50.41 -9.87
C ARG A 403 -28.81 -49.17 -9.02
N SER A 404 -27.56 -49.02 -8.59
CA SER A 404 -27.10 -47.79 -7.94
C SER A 404 -26.94 -46.66 -8.96
N GLY A 405 -27.10 -45.42 -8.50
CA GLY A 405 -26.70 -44.25 -9.27
C GLY A 405 -25.17 -44.13 -9.37
N GLY A 406 -24.72 -43.38 -10.38
CA GLY A 406 -23.31 -43.09 -10.59
C GLY A 406 -22.83 -41.97 -9.67
N PRO A 407 -21.54 -41.95 -9.30
CA PRO A 407 -20.98 -40.81 -8.60
C PRO A 407 -20.97 -39.56 -9.49
N GLY A 408 -20.98 -38.38 -8.86
CA GLY A 408 -20.72 -37.13 -9.56
C GLY A 408 -19.25 -37.03 -9.98
N GLY A 409 -18.98 -36.31 -11.06
CA GLY A 409 -17.61 -35.99 -11.47
C GLY A 409 -16.97 -35.01 -10.50
N ALA A 410 -15.65 -35.10 -10.34
CA ALA A 410 -14.90 -34.14 -9.56
C ALA A 410 -14.78 -32.78 -10.26
N GLY A 411 -14.86 -31.69 -9.49
CA GLY A 411 -14.52 -30.35 -9.96
C GLY A 411 -13.05 -30.04 -9.69
N GLY A 412 -12.39 -29.29 -10.57
CA GLY A 412 -11.01 -28.83 -10.31
C GLY A 412 -9.98 -29.96 -10.15
N TRP A 413 -10.23 -31.12 -10.79
CA TRP A 413 -9.39 -32.32 -10.79
C TRP A 413 -7.90 -32.05 -10.97
N ALA A 414 -7.52 -31.15 -11.88
CA ALA A 414 -6.11 -30.84 -12.17
C ALA A 414 -5.45 -29.84 -11.21
N VAL A 415 -6.19 -29.28 -10.24
CA VAL A 415 -5.69 -28.21 -9.35
C VAL A 415 -5.87 -28.57 -7.87
N ARG A 416 -7.09 -28.44 -7.35
CA ARG A 416 -7.49 -28.84 -5.99
C ARG A 416 -8.89 -29.43 -6.12
N GLN A 417 -8.95 -30.74 -6.03
CA GLN A 417 -10.17 -31.48 -6.32
C GLN A 417 -11.29 -31.12 -5.34
N ALA A 418 -12.44 -30.72 -5.89
CA ALA A 418 -13.73 -30.70 -5.23
C ALA A 418 -14.42 -32.05 -5.50
N PRO A 419 -14.51 -32.96 -4.50
CA PRO A 419 -15.04 -34.30 -4.74
C PRO A 419 -16.47 -34.27 -5.27
N GLY A 420 -16.75 -35.13 -6.27
CA GLY A 420 -18.12 -35.42 -6.68
C GLY A 420 -18.88 -36.16 -5.57
N GLY A 421 -20.21 -36.04 -5.60
CA GLY A 421 -21.07 -36.72 -4.65
C GLY A 421 -21.08 -38.23 -4.89
N ALA A 422 -21.07 -39.01 -3.82
CA ALA A 422 -21.46 -40.42 -3.90
C ALA A 422 -22.92 -40.55 -4.38
N ALA A 423 -23.35 -41.75 -4.78
CA ALA A 423 -24.72 -41.97 -5.25
C ALA A 423 -25.78 -41.37 -4.29
N GLY A 424 -26.63 -40.49 -4.81
CA GLY A 424 -27.68 -39.77 -4.08
C GLY A 424 -27.19 -38.61 -3.19
N ALA A 425 -25.88 -38.41 -3.05
CA ALA A 425 -25.29 -37.35 -2.24
C ALA A 425 -24.94 -36.12 -3.07
N ALA A 426 -24.99 -34.94 -2.44
CA ALA A 426 -24.55 -33.71 -3.05
C ALA A 426 -23.04 -33.74 -3.36
N GLY A 427 -22.65 -33.02 -4.41
CA GLY A 427 -21.24 -32.73 -4.66
C GLY A 427 -20.64 -31.86 -3.56
N GLN A 428 -19.32 -31.83 -3.47
CA GLN A 428 -18.61 -31.03 -2.49
C GLN A 428 -18.03 -29.76 -3.11
N ALA A 429 -17.93 -28.71 -2.30
CA ALA A 429 -17.15 -27.53 -2.65
C ALA A 429 -15.66 -27.80 -2.43
N SER A 430 -14.81 -27.02 -3.09
CA SER A 430 -13.36 -27.03 -2.82
C SER A 430 -13.07 -26.60 -1.39
N SER A 431 -12.14 -27.32 -0.73
CA SER A 431 -11.63 -26.96 0.61
C SER A 431 -10.67 -25.77 0.59
N ALA A 432 -10.25 -25.31 -0.60
CA ALA A 432 -9.39 -24.16 -0.81
C ALA A 432 -9.98 -23.28 -1.93
N PRO A 433 -11.02 -22.47 -1.65
CA PRO A 433 -11.78 -21.72 -2.66
C PRO A 433 -10.93 -20.72 -3.45
N ASN A 434 -9.80 -20.28 -2.90
CA ASN A 434 -8.85 -19.39 -3.57
C ASN A 434 -7.92 -20.10 -4.58
N LEU A 435 -7.90 -21.43 -4.59
CA LEU A 435 -7.07 -22.25 -5.49
C LEU A 435 -7.92 -23.03 -6.49
N ALA A 436 -9.07 -23.56 -6.05
CA ALA A 436 -10.08 -24.17 -6.89
C ALA A 436 -11.45 -23.70 -6.43
N TRP A 437 -12.27 -23.25 -7.36
CA TRP A 437 -13.46 -22.42 -7.11
C TRP A 437 -14.72 -23.14 -7.57
N VAL A 438 -14.54 -24.21 -8.35
CA VAL A 438 -15.58 -24.97 -9.00
C VAL A 438 -16.03 -26.14 -8.13
N GLY A 439 -17.29 -26.54 -8.28
CA GLY A 439 -17.90 -27.59 -7.47
C GLY A 439 -17.75 -28.98 -8.08
N GLY A 440 -17.78 -30.01 -7.21
CA GLY A 440 -18.04 -31.39 -7.63
C GLY A 440 -19.50 -31.59 -8.02
N GLY A 441 -19.75 -32.47 -9.00
CA GLY A 441 -21.09 -32.82 -9.44
C GLY A 441 -21.86 -33.61 -8.38
N GLY A 442 -23.20 -33.53 -8.41
CA GLY A 442 -24.04 -34.35 -7.54
C GLY A 442 -24.07 -35.80 -7.99
N GLY A 443 -24.09 -36.75 -7.05
CA GLY A 443 -24.22 -38.17 -7.38
C GLY A 443 -25.65 -38.54 -7.73
N GLY A 444 -25.83 -39.46 -8.67
CA GLY A 444 -27.15 -39.90 -9.11
C GLY A 444 -27.85 -40.77 -8.06
N GLY A 445 -29.18 -40.68 -7.99
CA GLY A 445 -29.99 -41.49 -7.09
C GLY A 445 -30.04 -42.96 -7.51
N GLY A 446 -30.01 -43.87 -6.55
CA GLY A 446 -30.28 -45.30 -6.75
C GLY A 446 -31.76 -45.60 -7.04
N ALA A 447 -31.98 -46.68 -7.79
CA ALA A 447 -33.31 -47.21 -8.07
C ALA A 447 -33.94 -47.92 -6.87
N SER A 448 -35.28 -48.00 -6.85
CA SER A 448 -36.04 -48.76 -5.85
C SER A 448 -37.04 -49.71 -6.50
N ALA A 449 -36.86 -51.01 -6.28
CA ALA A 449 -37.74 -52.06 -6.81
C ALA A 449 -39.07 -52.19 -6.04
N VAL A 450 -39.18 -51.55 -4.87
CA VAL A 450 -40.30 -51.70 -3.92
C VAL A 450 -41.05 -50.40 -3.63
N GLY A 451 -40.55 -49.26 -4.10
CA GLY A 451 -41.14 -47.95 -3.79
C GLY A 451 -40.59 -46.83 -4.68
N ALA A 452 -40.48 -45.63 -4.12
CA ALA A 452 -39.97 -44.48 -4.85
C ALA A 452 -38.47 -44.58 -5.10
N GLY A 453 -38.01 -44.16 -6.28
CA GLY A 453 -36.59 -43.98 -6.57
C GLY A 453 -35.98 -42.90 -5.67
N THR A 454 -34.68 -43.00 -5.39
CA THR A 454 -34.00 -42.00 -4.56
C THR A 454 -33.63 -40.77 -5.39
N ALA A 455 -33.63 -39.59 -4.76
CA ALA A 455 -33.28 -38.35 -5.42
C ALA A 455 -31.78 -38.31 -5.80
N GLY A 456 -31.47 -37.62 -6.90
CA GLY A 456 -30.09 -37.24 -7.21
C GLY A 456 -29.61 -36.12 -6.29
N GLY A 457 -28.32 -36.10 -5.98
CA GLY A 457 -27.71 -35.04 -5.20
C GLY A 457 -27.56 -33.74 -5.99
N ALA A 458 -27.59 -32.60 -5.29
CA ALA A 458 -27.32 -31.30 -5.90
C ALA A 458 -25.85 -31.16 -6.32
N GLY A 459 -25.58 -30.43 -7.40
CA GLY A 459 -24.24 -29.99 -7.76
C GLY A 459 -23.74 -28.92 -6.78
N ALA A 460 -22.45 -28.98 -6.41
CA ALA A 460 -21.85 -27.94 -5.59
C ALA A 460 -21.60 -26.64 -6.36
N LEU A 461 -21.43 -25.56 -5.61
CA LEU A 461 -20.96 -24.30 -6.18
C LEU A 461 -19.44 -24.38 -6.48
N PHE A 462 -18.94 -23.79 -7.56
CA PHE A 462 -19.68 -23.14 -8.66
C PHE A 462 -19.79 -24.05 -9.89
N GLY A 463 -20.93 -23.98 -10.59
CA GLY A 463 -21.14 -24.53 -11.94
C GLY A 463 -21.32 -26.05 -12.07
N ALA A 464 -21.38 -26.81 -10.96
CA ALA A 464 -21.44 -28.27 -11.03
C ALA A 464 -22.82 -28.80 -11.44
N GLY A 465 -22.84 -29.91 -12.19
CA GLY A 465 -24.08 -30.56 -12.62
C GLY A 465 -24.81 -31.29 -11.48
N GLY A 466 -26.14 -31.28 -11.50
CA GLY A 466 -26.97 -32.05 -10.57
C GLY A 466 -27.07 -33.53 -10.93
N GLY A 467 -27.13 -34.43 -9.95
CA GLY A 467 -27.25 -35.86 -10.18
C GLY A 467 -28.62 -36.27 -10.74
N GLY A 468 -28.68 -37.30 -11.58
CA GLY A 468 -29.92 -37.85 -12.10
C GLY A 468 -30.71 -38.63 -11.05
N GLY A 469 -32.03 -38.60 -11.10
CA GLY A 469 -32.89 -39.31 -10.16
C GLY A 469 -33.01 -40.81 -10.43
N GLY A 470 -33.18 -41.63 -9.40
CA GLY A 470 -33.33 -43.08 -9.54
C GLY A 470 -34.70 -43.50 -10.08
N ALA A 471 -34.75 -44.66 -10.75
CA ALA A 471 -36.02 -45.27 -11.14
C ALA A 471 -36.81 -45.82 -9.94
N GLY A 472 -38.13 -45.90 -10.06
CA GLY A 472 -38.98 -46.42 -8.98
C GLY A 472 -40.15 -47.28 -9.45
N LEU A 473 -40.78 -47.95 -8.50
CA LEU A 473 -42.03 -48.68 -8.71
C LEU A 473 -43.24 -47.73 -8.64
N THR A 474 -43.28 -46.86 -7.64
CA THR A 474 -44.42 -45.98 -7.36
C THR A 474 -44.20 -44.53 -7.83
N LEU A 475 -42.98 -44.03 -7.69
CA LEU A 475 -42.58 -42.68 -8.06
C LEU A 475 -41.09 -42.67 -8.43
N SER A 476 -40.68 -41.84 -9.37
CA SER A 476 -39.26 -41.67 -9.66
C SER A 476 -38.57 -40.81 -8.62
N GLY A 477 -37.27 -41.00 -8.47
CA GLY A 477 -36.45 -40.03 -7.77
C GLY A 477 -36.38 -38.74 -8.57
N ALA A 478 -36.50 -37.59 -7.90
CA ALA A 478 -36.21 -36.30 -8.50
C ALA A 478 -34.73 -36.22 -8.89
N GLY A 479 -34.40 -35.40 -9.89
CA GLY A 479 -33.01 -35.01 -10.13
C GLY A 479 -32.47 -34.10 -9.02
N GLY A 480 -31.17 -33.81 -9.07
CA GLY A 480 -30.55 -32.77 -8.28
C GLY A 480 -30.51 -31.44 -9.02
N ALA A 481 -30.55 -30.32 -8.30
CA ALA A 481 -30.31 -29.00 -8.89
C ALA A 481 -28.84 -28.83 -9.27
N GLY A 482 -28.56 -28.07 -10.33
CA GLY A 482 -27.21 -27.66 -10.67
C GLY A 482 -26.70 -26.51 -9.78
N GLY A 483 -25.39 -26.38 -9.63
CA GLY A 483 -24.76 -25.27 -8.92
C GLY A 483 -24.80 -23.98 -9.74
N GLY A 484 -25.05 -22.83 -9.09
CA GLY A 484 -24.92 -21.52 -9.71
C GLY A 484 -23.51 -21.25 -10.23
N GLY A 485 -23.40 -20.40 -11.25
CA GLY A 485 -22.16 -19.94 -11.84
C GLY A 485 -21.44 -18.92 -10.96
N VAL A 486 -20.32 -18.41 -11.47
CA VAL A 486 -19.54 -17.34 -10.82
C VAL A 486 -18.84 -16.49 -11.86
N VAL A 487 -18.65 -15.21 -11.54
CA VAL A 487 -17.70 -14.35 -12.23
C VAL A 487 -16.70 -13.81 -11.23
N ARG A 488 -15.41 -13.93 -11.54
CA ARG A 488 -14.32 -13.38 -10.73
C ARG A 488 -13.56 -12.37 -11.55
N LEU A 489 -13.39 -11.18 -11.01
CA LEU A 489 -12.60 -10.11 -11.60
C LEU A 489 -11.44 -9.78 -10.68
N THR A 490 -10.23 -9.73 -11.23
CA THR A 490 -9.01 -9.42 -10.48
C THR A 490 -8.33 -8.23 -11.12
N ALA A 491 -8.25 -7.12 -10.38
CA ALA A 491 -7.40 -5.99 -10.74
C ALA A 491 -5.95 -6.28 -10.36
N VAL A 492 -5.04 -6.04 -11.30
CA VAL A 492 -3.60 -6.22 -11.16
C VAL A 492 -2.91 -4.93 -11.58
N GLY A 493 -2.06 -4.36 -10.73
CA GLY A 493 -1.37 -3.10 -11.00
C GLY A 493 -0.01 -2.98 -10.36
#